data_AF-A0A929SZ91-F1
#
_entry.id   AF-A0A929SZ91-F1
#
_cell.length_a   1.000
_cell.length_b   1.000
_cell.length_c   1.000
_cell.angle_alpha   90.00
_cell.angle_beta   90.00
_cell.angle_gamma   90.00
#
_symmetry.space_group_name_H-M   'P 1'
#
loop_
_entity.id
_entity.type
_entity.pdbx_description
1 polymer ?
#
loop_
_entity_poly.entity_id
_entity_poly.type
_entity_poly.pdbx_seq_one_letter_code
_entity_poly.pdbx_strand_id
1 'polypeptide(L)'
;MQQYALYRKFKEMGREVYMDLTWFSPENQRKAGARRGLELFFYPQVHFEEEPKEVLRFFSQKRGNKAERILRRWFAPLKGRLPLTARPEEDYFFTEKEMYHPEIFSFQTKELDGFFHCQKYTEDIRERLLRDFSFPPHSDAGQEKKVREQEVRMGEENSIALHIRGGDYLQDSANLALFGGIATKSYYRGALRYLKERMPEAKIYLFTNDEAYAGQMLEGETYTVVRGNTGRDALQDIRLMRACRADLCANSTFSIWGGRLNDRPDRILVRPPRMKNTQRVPASLMHEYWKGWVLVSEEGIEV
;
A
#
# COMPACT_ATOMS: atom_id res chain seq x y z
N MET A 1 0.20 -5.06 -3.41
CA MET A 1 0.74 -3.99 -4.28
C MET A 1 2.10 -3.47 -3.80
N GLN A 2 2.27 -3.08 -2.53
CA GLN A 2 3.57 -2.55 -2.04
C GLN A 2 4.75 -3.52 -2.19
N GLN A 3 4.60 -4.77 -1.71
CA GLN A 3 5.61 -5.82 -1.88
C GLN A 3 5.97 -6.04 -3.35
N TYR A 4 4.96 -6.08 -4.23
CA TYR A 4 5.16 -6.21 -5.67
C TYR A 4 5.93 -5.02 -6.26
N ALA A 5 5.61 -3.80 -5.86
CA ALA A 5 6.30 -2.62 -6.38
C ALA A 5 7.81 -2.66 -6.07
N LEU A 6 8.17 -3.08 -4.86
CA LEU A 6 9.57 -3.27 -4.49
C LEU A 6 10.21 -4.46 -5.23
N TYR A 7 9.50 -5.59 -5.36
CA TYR A 7 9.93 -6.72 -6.19
C TYR A 7 10.24 -6.27 -7.63
N ARG A 8 9.35 -5.50 -8.24
CA ARG A 8 9.54 -4.96 -9.59
C ARG A 8 10.71 -4.00 -9.68
N LYS A 9 10.92 -3.16 -8.66
CA LYS A 9 12.12 -2.31 -8.58
C LYS A 9 13.40 -3.14 -8.62
N PHE A 10 13.49 -4.21 -7.85
CA PHE A 10 14.66 -5.09 -7.88
C PHE A 10 14.81 -5.82 -9.23
N LYS A 11 13.70 -6.25 -9.86
CA LYS A 11 13.73 -6.83 -11.21
C LYS A 11 14.24 -5.85 -12.27
N GLU A 12 13.79 -4.60 -12.26
CA GLU A 12 14.27 -3.56 -13.18
C GLU A 12 15.75 -3.22 -12.95
N MET A 13 16.28 -3.47 -11.74
CA MET A 13 17.71 -3.39 -11.44
C MET A 13 18.51 -4.65 -11.86
N GLY A 14 17.88 -5.60 -12.55
CA GLY A 14 18.50 -6.86 -12.99
C GLY A 14 18.80 -7.84 -11.86
N ARG A 15 18.14 -7.71 -10.71
CA ARG A 15 18.33 -8.63 -9.58
C ARG A 15 17.52 -9.91 -9.75
N GLU A 16 18.10 -11.01 -9.32
CA GLU A 16 17.35 -12.22 -8.99
C GLU A 16 16.62 -11.99 -7.66
N VAL A 17 15.30 -11.98 -7.70
CA VAL A 17 14.43 -11.63 -6.56
C VAL A 17 13.16 -12.45 -6.67
N TYR A 18 12.63 -12.83 -5.51
CA TYR A 18 11.42 -13.62 -5.35
C TYR A 18 10.48 -12.95 -4.35
N MET A 19 9.19 -13.28 -4.45
CA MET A 19 8.19 -12.87 -3.47
C MET A 19 7.97 -13.96 -2.43
N ASP A 20 8.17 -13.64 -1.15
CA ASP A 20 7.67 -14.45 -0.04
C ASP A 20 6.16 -14.23 0.12
N LEU A 21 5.37 -15.27 -0.17
CA LEU A 21 3.91 -15.25 -0.04
C LEU A 21 3.41 -15.93 1.23
N THR A 22 4.30 -16.34 2.13
CA THR A 22 3.99 -17.11 3.34
C THR A 22 2.97 -16.41 4.22
N TRP A 23 2.97 -15.07 4.27
CA TRP A 23 1.97 -14.29 5.01
C TRP A 23 0.53 -14.53 4.52
N PHE A 24 0.33 -14.78 3.23
CA PHE A 24 -0.98 -15.07 2.63
C PHE A 24 -1.45 -16.53 2.82
N SER A 25 -0.63 -17.38 3.45
CA SER A 25 -1.01 -18.77 3.72
C SER A 25 -2.25 -18.87 4.62
N PRO A 26 -3.10 -19.91 4.46
CA PRO A 26 -4.28 -20.09 5.30
C PRO A 26 -3.98 -20.10 6.80
N GLU A 27 -2.82 -20.60 7.22
CA GLU A 27 -2.43 -20.60 8.63
C GLU A 27 -2.17 -19.20 9.17
N ASN A 28 -1.38 -18.40 8.46
CA ASN A 28 -1.06 -17.04 8.88
C ASN A 28 -2.29 -16.14 8.82
N GLN A 29 -3.15 -16.31 7.81
CA GLN A 29 -4.40 -15.55 7.69
C GLN A 29 -5.42 -15.89 8.79
N ARG A 30 -5.39 -17.09 9.40
CA ARG A 30 -6.22 -17.37 10.58
C ARG A 30 -5.82 -16.53 11.80
N LYS A 31 -4.54 -16.17 11.91
CA LYS A 31 -3.96 -15.40 13.03
C LYS A 31 -3.93 -13.89 12.77
N ALA A 32 -4.19 -13.44 11.52
CA ALA A 32 -4.10 -12.03 11.14
C ALA A 32 -5.29 -11.21 11.66
N GLY A 33 -5.01 -10.04 12.25
CA GLY A 33 -6.05 -9.11 12.74
C GLY A 33 -6.94 -8.54 11.63
N ALA A 34 -6.46 -8.49 10.38
CA ALA A 34 -7.25 -8.17 9.20
C ALA A 34 -6.92 -9.17 8.09
N ARG A 35 -7.84 -10.11 7.83
CA ARG A 35 -7.66 -11.13 6.79
C ARG A 35 -7.60 -10.49 5.39
N ARG A 36 -6.70 -11.00 4.56
CA ARG A 36 -6.49 -10.56 3.18
C ARG A 36 -6.13 -11.75 2.29
N GLY A 37 -6.73 -11.79 1.11
CA GLY A 37 -6.30 -12.68 0.04
C GLY A 37 -5.12 -12.09 -0.72
N LEU A 38 -4.43 -12.92 -1.51
CA LEU A 38 -3.42 -12.45 -2.46
C LEU A 38 -4.11 -11.93 -3.72
N GLU A 39 -4.41 -10.63 -3.75
CA GLU A 39 -5.17 -9.98 -4.82
C GLU A 39 -4.32 -9.62 -6.05
N LEU A 40 -3.00 -9.80 -5.99
CA LEU A 40 -2.11 -9.49 -7.11
C LEU A 40 -2.43 -10.28 -8.38
N PHE A 41 -2.97 -11.50 -8.24
CA PHE A 41 -3.38 -12.34 -9.37
C PHE A 41 -4.56 -11.77 -10.15
N PHE A 42 -5.27 -10.78 -9.62
CA PHE A 42 -6.35 -10.13 -10.35
C PHE A 42 -5.85 -9.12 -11.38
N TYR A 43 -4.60 -8.67 -11.29
CA TYR A 43 -3.99 -7.79 -12.28
C TYR A 43 -3.34 -8.62 -13.40
N PRO A 44 -3.84 -8.58 -14.65
CA PRO A 44 -3.40 -9.49 -15.71
C PRO A 44 -1.94 -9.28 -16.14
N GLN A 45 -1.36 -8.10 -15.93
CA GLN A 45 0.04 -7.79 -16.28
C GLN A 45 1.01 -7.97 -15.10
N VAL A 46 0.49 -8.34 -13.93
CA VAL A 46 1.31 -8.61 -12.75
C VAL A 46 1.84 -10.04 -12.84
N HIS A 47 3.14 -10.13 -13.08
CA HIS A 47 3.89 -11.38 -13.06
C HIS A 47 5.02 -11.28 -12.03
N PHE A 48 5.15 -12.32 -11.23
CA PHE A 48 6.20 -12.45 -10.23
C PHE A 48 6.57 -13.92 -10.03
N GLU A 49 7.76 -14.13 -9.49
CA GLU A 49 8.27 -15.44 -9.09
C GLU A 49 8.11 -15.58 -7.58
N GLU A 50 7.47 -16.66 -7.15
CA GLU A 50 7.39 -17.02 -5.74
C GLU A 50 8.73 -17.58 -5.26
N GLU A 51 9.06 -17.33 -4.00
CA GLU A 51 10.28 -17.87 -3.40
C GLU A 51 10.24 -19.41 -3.36
N PRO A 52 11.28 -20.10 -3.87
CA PRO A 52 11.32 -21.55 -3.82
C PRO A 52 11.21 -22.07 -2.39
N LYS A 53 10.45 -23.15 -2.19
CA LYS A 53 10.20 -23.72 -0.85
C LYS A 53 11.49 -24.10 -0.12
N GLU A 54 12.53 -24.48 -0.85
CA GLU A 54 13.85 -24.79 -0.30
C GLU A 54 14.52 -23.56 0.31
N VAL A 55 14.35 -22.39 -0.32
CA VAL A 55 14.89 -21.10 0.13
C VAL A 55 14.07 -20.60 1.32
N LEU A 56 12.74 -20.66 1.27
CA LEU A 56 11.86 -20.39 2.41
C LEU A 56 12.24 -21.26 3.62
N ARG A 57 12.52 -22.55 3.41
CA ARG A 57 12.96 -23.46 4.47
C ARG A 57 14.34 -23.08 5.01
N PHE A 58 15.25 -22.62 4.15
CA PHE A 58 16.57 -22.14 4.58
C PHE A 58 16.43 -20.93 5.52
N PHE A 59 15.65 -19.92 5.12
CA PHE A 59 15.43 -18.74 5.95
C PHE A 59 14.59 -19.05 7.20
N SER A 60 13.56 -19.89 7.09
CA SER A 60 12.79 -20.37 8.26
C SER A 60 13.66 -21.08 9.30
N GLN A 61 14.62 -21.93 8.88
CA GLN A 61 15.61 -22.55 9.76
C GLN A 61 16.56 -21.55 10.42
N LYS A 62 16.71 -20.36 9.84
CA LYS A 62 17.54 -19.28 10.40
C LYS A 62 16.74 -18.36 11.33
N ARG A 63 15.45 -18.13 11.06
CA ARG A 63 14.49 -17.43 11.94
C ARG A 63 14.08 -18.26 13.17
N GLY A 64 14.06 -19.59 13.06
CA GLY A 64 13.55 -20.51 14.08
C GLY A 64 14.62 -21.25 14.91
N ASN A 65 14.56 -21.02 16.24
CA ASN A 65 15.12 -21.77 17.38
C ASN A 65 16.58 -21.55 17.86
N LYS A 66 16.72 -20.67 18.87
CA LYS A 66 17.77 -20.76 19.92
C LYS A 66 17.80 -22.13 20.64
N ALA A 67 16.70 -22.89 20.64
CA ALA A 67 16.57 -24.19 21.32
C ALA A 67 16.99 -25.42 20.46
N GLU A 68 17.07 -25.32 19.14
CA GLU A 68 17.46 -26.44 18.25
C GLU A 68 18.93 -26.40 17.83
N ARG A 69 19.71 -25.50 18.43
CA ARG A 69 21.15 -25.35 18.16
C ARG A 69 21.99 -26.57 18.59
N ILE A 70 21.38 -27.63 19.12
CA ILE A 70 22.04 -28.83 19.65
C ILE A 70 22.10 -30.00 18.64
N LEU A 71 21.33 -30.03 17.53
CA LEU A 71 21.18 -31.24 16.72
C LEU A 71 21.79 -31.27 15.29
N ARG A 72 22.72 -30.36 14.93
CA ARG A 72 23.39 -30.40 13.60
C ARG A 72 24.92 -30.45 13.66
N ARG A 73 25.47 -31.27 14.55
CA ARG A 73 26.93 -31.51 14.64
C ARG A 73 27.38 -32.78 13.91
N TRP A 74 26.97 -33.02 12.66
CA TRP A 74 27.54 -34.11 11.86
C TRP A 74 27.65 -33.69 10.38
N PHE A 75 28.86 -33.25 10.01
CA PHE A 75 29.60 -33.39 8.73
C PHE A 75 30.62 -32.24 8.60
N ALA A 76 31.87 -32.63 8.33
CA ALA A 76 33.13 -31.93 8.57
C ALA A 76 33.47 -30.80 7.56
N PRO A 77 34.48 -29.94 7.83
CA PRO A 77 34.77 -28.76 7.03
C PRO A 77 35.64 -29.08 5.80
N LEU A 78 35.33 -28.45 4.68
CA LEU A 78 36.29 -28.22 3.59
C LEU A 78 36.78 -26.76 3.68
N LYS A 79 38.10 -26.63 3.68
CA LYS A 79 38.94 -25.46 3.98
C LYS A 79 38.35 -24.08 3.59
N GLY A 80 38.36 -23.17 4.56
CA GLY A 80 38.55 -21.73 4.33
C GLY A 80 37.31 -20.83 4.23
N ARG A 81 36.08 -21.37 4.24
CA ARG A 81 34.86 -20.57 4.35
C ARG A 81 34.08 -21.05 5.57
N LEU A 82 33.68 -20.13 6.46
CA LEU A 82 32.70 -20.43 7.49
C LEU A 82 31.50 -21.13 6.84
N PRO A 83 30.98 -22.22 7.42
CA PRO A 83 29.74 -22.81 6.94
C PRO A 83 28.67 -21.71 6.82
N LEU A 84 27.87 -21.68 5.74
CA LEU A 84 26.74 -20.74 5.63
C LEU A 84 25.83 -20.77 6.87
N THR A 85 25.85 -21.88 7.63
CA THR A 85 25.16 -22.05 8.90
C THR A 85 25.70 -21.19 10.06
N ALA A 86 26.91 -20.61 9.98
CA ALA A 86 27.58 -19.87 11.05
C ALA A 86 27.55 -18.33 10.92
N ARG A 87 26.99 -17.79 9.83
CA ARG A 87 26.83 -16.33 9.66
C ARG A 87 25.69 -15.76 10.54
N PRO A 88 25.84 -14.55 11.10
CA PRO A 88 24.80 -13.85 11.84
C PRO A 88 23.47 -13.73 11.08
N GLU A 89 22.36 -13.67 11.81
CA GLU A 89 21.01 -13.49 11.22
C GLU A 89 20.92 -12.20 10.40
N GLU A 90 21.51 -11.12 10.90
CA GLU A 90 21.66 -9.82 10.22
C GLU A 90 22.38 -9.89 8.87
N ASP A 91 23.15 -10.95 8.56
CA ASP A 91 23.71 -11.15 7.22
C ASP A 91 22.64 -11.54 6.21
N TYR A 92 21.56 -12.17 6.66
CA TYR A 92 20.51 -12.76 5.83
C TYR A 92 19.18 -12.02 5.89
N PHE A 93 18.87 -11.36 7.00
CA PHE A 93 17.59 -10.68 7.21
C PHE A 93 17.80 -9.19 7.40
N PHE A 94 16.91 -8.41 6.81
CA PHE A 94 16.80 -6.99 7.08
C PHE A 94 15.34 -6.66 7.35
N THR A 95 15.07 -6.16 8.54
CA THR A 95 13.76 -5.62 8.92
C THR A 95 13.76 -4.10 8.75
N GLU A 96 12.76 -3.54 8.07
CA GLU A 96 12.54 -2.10 7.94
C GLU A 96 12.41 -1.46 9.34
N LYS A 97 13.27 -0.48 9.63
CA LYS A 97 13.35 0.21 10.93
C LYS A 97 12.83 1.65 10.85
N GLU A 98 12.94 2.27 9.69
CA GLU A 98 12.46 3.62 9.41
C GLU A 98 11.74 3.67 8.05
N MET A 99 11.24 4.84 7.67
CA MET A 99 10.42 4.97 6.45
C MET A 99 11.20 4.72 5.15
N TYR A 100 12.52 4.93 5.13
CA TYR A 100 13.32 4.80 3.92
C TYR A 100 14.74 4.31 4.22
N HIS A 101 15.14 3.24 3.53
CA HIS A 101 16.43 2.54 3.66
C HIS A 101 17.05 2.39 2.27
N PRO A 102 17.78 3.38 1.76
CA PRO A 102 18.41 3.28 0.43
C PRO A 102 19.44 2.13 0.34
N GLU A 103 20.02 1.71 1.47
CA GLU A 103 21.01 0.64 1.55
C GLU A 103 20.47 -0.72 1.06
N ILE A 104 19.15 -0.94 1.07
CA ILE A 104 18.57 -2.22 0.63
C ILE A 104 18.89 -2.52 -0.84
N PHE A 105 19.12 -1.48 -1.65
CA PHE A 105 19.47 -1.60 -3.06
C PHE A 105 20.91 -2.09 -3.28
N SER A 106 21.75 -2.00 -2.25
CA SER A 106 23.14 -2.47 -2.27
C SER A 106 23.30 -3.92 -1.81
N PHE A 107 22.28 -4.50 -1.16
CA PHE A 107 22.35 -5.86 -0.64
C PHE A 107 22.53 -6.88 -1.77
N GLN A 108 23.31 -7.92 -1.48
CA GLN A 108 23.55 -9.02 -2.43
C GLN A 108 22.54 -10.15 -2.23
N THR A 109 22.41 -10.65 -1.00
CA THR A 109 21.50 -11.74 -0.65
C THR A 109 20.90 -11.45 0.72
N LYS A 110 19.66 -10.97 0.74
CA LYS A 110 18.89 -10.77 1.97
C LYS A 110 17.41 -11.05 1.74
N GLU A 111 16.76 -11.56 2.78
CA GLU A 111 15.32 -11.47 2.95
C GLU A 111 14.97 -10.10 3.55
N LEU A 112 14.01 -9.42 2.95
CA LEU A 112 13.55 -8.10 3.36
C LEU A 112 12.18 -8.23 4.03
N ASP A 113 12.11 -7.83 5.29
CA ASP A 113 10.89 -7.82 6.09
C ASP A 113 10.48 -6.37 6.39
N GLY A 114 9.28 -5.98 5.99
CA GLY A 114 8.84 -4.59 6.15
C GLY A 114 7.70 -4.23 5.23
N PHE A 115 7.17 -3.03 5.45
CA PHE A 115 6.13 -2.47 4.59
C PHE A 115 6.74 -1.81 3.35
N PHE A 116 7.92 -1.20 3.48
CA PHE A 116 8.62 -0.48 2.40
C PHE A 116 7.74 0.58 1.75
N HIS A 117 6.93 1.29 2.55
CA HIS A 117 5.81 2.11 2.07
C HIS A 117 6.29 3.35 1.30
N CYS A 118 7.46 3.93 1.65
CA CYS A 118 7.95 5.18 1.06
C CYS A 118 7.96 5.17 -0.47
N GLN A 119 7.42 6.24 -1.09
CA GLN A 119 7.32 6.35 -2.55
C GLN A 119 8.72 6.34 -3.20
N LYS A 120 9.75 6.89 -2.54
CA LYS A 120 11.13 6.95 -3.07
C LYS A 120 11.70 5.60 -3.47
N TYR A 121 11.24 4.49 -2.89
CA TYR A 121 11.72 3.17 -3.31
C TYR A 121 11.39 2.84 -4.76
N THR A 122 10.32 3.42 -5.31
CA THR A 122 9.71 2.97 -6.58
C THR A 122 9.26 4.14 -7.47
N GLU A 123 9.65 5.36 -7.14
CA GLU A 123 9.29 6.57 -7.90
C GLU A 123 9.83 6.50 -9.33
N ASP A 124 11.07 6.03 -9.50
CA ASP A 124 11.74 5.94 -10.79
C ASP A 124 11.20 4.85 -11.71
N ILE A 125 10.43 3.90 -11.16
CA ILE A 125 9.74 2.85 -11.94
C ILE A 125 8.21 3.10 -12.02
N ARG A 126 7.72 4.31 -11.70
CA ARG A 126 6.28 4.60 -11.67
C ARG A 126 5.58 4.23 -12.97
N GLU A 127 6.16 4.57 -14.12
CA GLU A 127 5.57 4.23 -15.43
C GLU A 127 5.44 2.72 -15.64
N ARG A 128 6.40 1.95 -15.12
CA ARG A 128 6.32 0.48 -15.15
C ARG A 128 5.16 -0.02 -14.30
N LEU A 129 5.00 0.53 -13.10
CA LEU A 129 3.90 0.17 -12.20
C LEU A 129 2.53 0.51 -12.79
N LEU A 130 2.39 1.64 -13.50
CA LEU A 130 1.16 2.01 -14.21
C LEU A 130 0.77 0.97 -15.28
N ARG A 131 1.75 0.40 -16.00
CA ARG A 131 1.52 -0.66 -16.99
C ARG A 131 1.17 -1.99 -16.34
N ASP A 132 1.84 -2.33 -15.25
CA ASP A 132 1.63 -3.61 -14.55
C ASP A 132 0.25 -3.65 -13.85
N PHE A 133 -0.16 -2.56 -13.20
CA PHE A 133 -1.45 -2.47 -12.52
C PHE A 133 -2.58 -2.07 -13.48
N SER A 134 -2.74 -2.86 -14.54
CA SER A 134 -3.91 -2.81 -15.43
C SER A 134 -5.11 -3.50 -14.78
N PHE A 135 -6.32 -2.97 -14.95
CA PHE A 135 -7.52 -3.51 -14.31
C PHE A 135 -8.27 -4.45 -15.26
N PRO A 136 -8.61 -5.68 -14.85
CA PRO A 136 -9.51 -6.53 -15.63
C PRO A 136 -10.92 -5.91 -15.68
N PRO A 137 -11.80 -6.35 -16.61
CA PRO A 137 -13.21 -6.03 -16.55
C PRO A 137 -13.83 -6.49 -15.22
N HIS A 138 -14.86 -5.78 -14.76
CA HIS A 138 -15.69 -6.20 -13.64
C HIS A 138 -16.28 -7.60 -13.92
N SER A 139 -16.37 -8.45 -12.88
CA SER A 139 -16.85 -9.83 -13.03
C SER A 139 -18.30 -9.95 -13.52
N ASP A 140 -19.17 -9.02 -13.08
CA ASP A 140 -20.50 -8.79 -13.63
C ASP A 140 -20.48 -7.80 -14.82
N ALA A 141 -21.04 -8.21 -15.96
CA ALA A 141 -21.03 -7.42 -17.20
C ALA A 141 -21.90 -6.16 -17.16
N GLY A 142 -23.01 -6.18 -16.39
CA GLY A 142 -23.86 -5.02 -16.19
C GLY A 142 -23.16 -3.95 -15.36
N GLN A 143 -22.41 -4.39 -14.35
CA GLN A 143 -21.56 -3.53 -13.52
C GLN A 143 -20.35 -3.02 -14.30
N GLU A 144 -19.72 -3.82 -15.18
CA GLU A 144 -18.62 -3.34 -16.05
C GLU A 144 -19.06 -2.13 -16.89
N LYS A 145 -20.27 -2.17 -17.46
CA LYS A 145 -20.81 -1.03 -18.21
C LYS A 145 -20.88 0.23 -17.34
N LYS A 146 -21.41 0.10 -16.11
CA LYS A 146 -21.53 1.22 -15.17
C LYS A 146 -20.15 1.75 -14.75
N VAL A 147 -19.20 0.87 -14.45
CA VAL A 147 -17.83 1.25 -14.08
C VAL A 147 -17.18 2.03 -15.21
N ARG A 148 -17.33 1.60 -16.47
CA ARG A 148 -16.82 2.36 -17.63
C ARG A 148 -17.47 3.73 -17.78
N GLU A 149 -18.79 3.82 -17.63
CA GLU A 149 -19.50 5.10 -17.69
C GLU A 149 -19.08 6.05 -16.57
N GLN A 150 -18.86 5.51 -15.35
CA GLN A 150 -18.34 6.27 -14.22
C GLN A 150 -16.89 6.73 -14.45
N GLU A 151 -16.02 5.85 -14.95
CA GLU A 151 -14.63 6.16 -15.25
C GLU A 151 -14.52 7.32 -16.25
N VAL A 152 -15.26 7.27 -17.35
CA VAL A 152 -15.31 8.35 -18.35
C VAL A 152 -15.82 9.64 -17.72
N ARG A 153 -16.96 9.58 -17.03
CA ARG A 153 -17.56 10.76 -16.37
C ARG A 153 -16.60 11.41 -15.38
N MET A 154 -15.99 10.62 -14.50
CA MET A 154 -15.04 11.10 -13.50
C MET A 154 -13.79 11.72 -14.16
N GLY A 155 -13.34 11.17 -15.30
CA GLY A 155 -12.19 11.69 -16.05
C GLY A 155 -12.44 13.03 -16.75
N GLU A 156 -13.68 13.30 -17.16
CA GLU A 156 -14.07 14.54 -17.85
C GLU A 156 -14.49 15.67 -16.88
N GLU A 157 -14.98 15.32 -15.70
CA GLU A 157 -15.44 16.26 -14.69
C GLU A 157 -14.30 16.81 -13.81
N ASN A 158 -14.57 17.93 -13.14
CA ASN A 158 -13.75 18.40 -12.02
C ASN A 158 -14.03 17.51 -10.80
N SER A 159 -13.39 16.35 -10.72
CA SER A 159 -13.76 15.27 -9.81
C SER A 159 -12.74 15.06 -8.67
N ILE A 160 -13.26 14.79 -7.47
CA ILE A 160 -12.46 14.40 -6.30
C ILE A 160 -12.84 12.97 -5.94
N ALA A 161 -11.88 12.05 -6.05
CA ALA A 161 -11.93 10.75 -5.43
C ALA A 161 -11.63 10.91 -3.94
N LEU A 162 -12.67 10.79 -3.09
CA LEU A 162 -12.54 10.90 -1.64
C LEU A 162 -12.68 9.53 -1.03
N HIS A 163 -11.63 9.05 -0.36
CA HIS A 163 -11.67 7.78 0.34
C HIS A 163 -11.79 7.96 1.86
N ILE A 164 -12.79 7.32 2.46
CA ILE A 164 -12.92 7.20 3.92
C ILE A 164 -12.84 5.74 4.32
N ARG A 165 -11.84 5.41 5.14
CA ARG A 165 -11.74 4.09 5.78
C ARG A 165 -12.44 4.11 7.13
N GLY A 166 -13.64 3.54 7.20
CA GLY A 166 -14.34 3.27 8.47
C GLY A 166 -14.14 1.82 8.94
N GLY A 167 -14.88 1.39 9.96
CA GLY A 167 -14.88 0.00 10.40
C GLY A 167 -13.64 -0.47 11.18
N ASP A 168 -12.81 -1.33 10.57
CA ASP A 168 -11.76 -2.13 11.24
C ASP A 168 -10.71 -1.31 12.01
N TYR A 169 -10.50 -0.05 11.63
CA TYR A 169 -9.60 0.88 12.32
C TYR A 169 -10.13 1.34 13.68
N LEU A 170 -11.44 1.23 13.89
CA LEU A 170 -12.16 1.85 15.02
C LEU A 170 -12.74 0.82 16.00
N GLN A 171 -12.79 -0.46 15.62
CA GLN A 171 -13.47 -1.50 16.40
C GLN A 171 -12.59 -2.20 17.44
N ASP A 172 -11.27 -2.28 17.20
CA ASP A 172 -10.31 -2.90 18.12
C ASP A 172 -9.45 -1.79 18.77
N SER A 173 -9.26 -1.85 20.09
CA SER A 173 -8.47 -0.86 20.83
C SER A 173 -7.01 -0.80 20.37
N ALA A 174 -6.43 -1.92 19.93
CA ALA A 174 -5.09 -1.97 19.35
C ALA A 174 -5.05 -1.28 17.98
N ASN A 175 -6.06 -1.50 17.14
CA ASN A 175 -6.15 -0.81 15.84
C ASN A 175 -6.41 0.68 16.02
N LEU A 176 -7.26 1.06 16.98
CA LEU A 176 -7.54 2.46 17.29
C LEU A 176 -6.27 3.17 17.79
N ALA A 177 -5.47 2.52 18.65
CA ALA A 177 -4.20 3.06 19.11
C ALA A 177 -3.21 3.26 17.95
N LEU A 178 -3.18 2.35 16.97
CA LEU A 178 -2.27 2.42 15.84
C LEU A 178 -2.73 3.36 14.72
N PHE A 179 -4.02 3.42 14.41
CA PHE A 179 -4.54 4.07 13.20
C PHE A 179 -5.55 5.19 13.46
N GLY A 180 -6.06 5.30 14.70
CA GLY A 180 -7.01 6.32 15.11
C GLY A 180 -6.37 7.71 15.21
N GLY A 181 -7.20 8.75 15.10
CA GLY A 181 -6.78 10.15 15.27
C GLY A 181 -5.91 10.70 14.13
N ILE A 182 -5.86 10.04 12.97
CA ILE A 182 -5.06 10.46 11.82
C ILE A 182 -5.94 11.14 10.76
N ALA A 183 -6.81 10.39 10.09
CA ALA A 183 -7.78 10.92 9.15
C ALA A 183 -9.06 11.36 9.88
N THR A 184 -8.96 12.41 10.70
CA THR A 184 -10.07 12.95 11.51
C THR A 184 -11.09 13.72 10.67
N LYS A 185 -12.20 14.16 11.30
CA LYS A 185 -13.15 15.09 10.66
C LYS A 185 -12.48 16.41 10.26
N SER A 186 -11.55 16.91 11.07
CA SER A 186 -10.80 18.15 10.78
C SER A 186 -9.85 17.96 9.59
N TYR A 187 -9.20 16.79 9.48
CA TYR A 187 -8.41 16.41 8.30
C TYR A 187 -9.24 16.52 7.01
N TYR A 188 -10.39 15.83 6.94
CA TYR A 188 -11.23 15.84 5.73
C TYR A 188 -11.74 17.24 5.41
N ARG A 189 -12.18 18.00 6.41
CA ARG A 189 -12.63 19.40 6.24
C ARG A 189 -11.52 20.30 5.69
N GLY A 190 -10.30 20.19 6.24
CA GLY A 190 -9.14 20.97 5.81
C GLY A 190 -8.70 20.61 4.40
N ALA A 191 -8.60 19.32 4.11
CA ALA A 191 -8.22 18.81 2.79
C ALA A 191 -9.26 19.15 1.70
N LEU A 192 -10.55 19.06 2.02
CA LEU A 192 -11.61 19.49 1.10
C LEU A 192 -11.59 21.00 0.86
N ARG A 193 -11.32 21.82 1.87
CA ARG A 193 -11.13 23.27 1.69
C ARG A 193 -9.97 23.55 0.73
N TYR A 194 -8.81 22.93 0.96
CA TYR A 194 -7.64 23.03 0.08
C TYR A 194 -7.98 22.69 -1.38
N LEU A 195 -8.73 21.60 -1.60
CA LEU A 195 -9.14 21.15 -2.93
C LEU A 195 -10.16 22.10 -3.57
N LYS A 196 -11.20 22.52 -2.84
CA LYS A 196 -12.27 23.39 -3.37
C LYS A 196 -11.76 24.78 -3.77
N GLU A 197 -10.73 25.29 -3.10
CA GLU A 197 -10.06 26.54 -3.49
C GLU A 197 -9.38 26.42 -4.87
N ARG A 198 -8.87 25.23 -5.21
CA ARG A 198 -8.14 24.95 -6.47
C ARG A 198 -9.04 24.36 -7.57
N MET A 199 -10.11 23.72 -7.15
CA MET A 199 -11.10 23.04 -7.99
C MET A 199 -12.50 23.48 -7.55
N PRO A 200 -12.92 24.72 -7.88
CA PRO A 200 -14.28 25.18 -7.60
C PRO A 200 -15.32 24.24 -8.21
N GLU A 201 -16.44 24.06 -7.50
CA GLU A 201 -17.57 23.21 -7.93
C GLU A 201 -17.19 21.74 -8.22
N ALA A 202 -16.10 21.25 -7.62
CA ALA A 202 -15.69 19.87 -7.83
C ALA A 202 -16.72 18.87 -7.28
N LYS A 203 -16.97 17.81 -8.06
CA LYS A 203 -17.86 16.71 -7.67
C LYS A 203 -17.09 15.71 -6.82
N ILE A 204 -17.61 15.43 -5.64
CA ILE A 204 -17.02 14.45 -4.72
C ILE A 204 -17.60 13.07 -5.01
N TYR A 205 -16.71 12.12 -5.30
CA TYR A 205 -17.01 10.70 -5.41
C TYR A 205 -16.45 9.98 -4.18
N LEU A 206 -17.33 9.46 -3.34
CA LEU A 206 -16.98 8.81 -2.08
C LEU A 206 -16.75 7.31 -2.27
N PHE A 207 -15.55 6.87 -1.91
CA PHE A 207 -15.14 5.48 -1.79
C PHE A 207 -15.01 5.12 -0.32
N THR A 208 -15.81 4.18 0.17
CA THR A 208 -15.77 3.81 1.58
C THR A 208 -16.25 2.40 1.82
N ASN A 209 -15.74 1.78 2.88
CA ASN A 209 -16.25 0.53 3.41
C ASN A 209 -17.31 0.71 4.51
N ASP A 210 -17.63 1.96 4.89
CA ASP A 210 -18.60 2.29 5.94
C ASP A 210 -19.29 3.64 5.62
N GLU A 211 -20.42 3.58 4.93
CA GLU A 211 -21.17 4.76 4.51
C GLU A 211 -21.71 5.57 5.70
N ALA A 212 -22.11 4.90 6.79
CA ALA A 212 -22.65 5.57 7.97
C ALA A 212 -21.57 6.39 8.68
N TYR A 213 -20.37 5.82 8.85
CA TYR A 213 -19.22 6.54 9.39
C TYR A 213 -18.78 7.68 8.46
N ALA A 214 -18.71 7.43 7.15
CA ALA A 214 -18.34 8.46 6.18
C ALA A 214 -19.30 9.66 6.21
N GLY A 215 -20.61 9.42 6.39
CA GLY A 215 -21.60 10.48 6.54
C GLY A 215 -21.35 11.40 7.74
N GLN A 216 -20.84 10.88 8.87
CA GLN A 216 -20.49 11.68 10.04
C GLN A 216 -19.26 12.56 9.80
N MET A 217 -18.30 12.06 9.01
CA MET A 217 -17.07 12.75 8.66
C MET A 217 -17.29 13.85 7.63
N LEU A 218 -18.24 13.65 6.71
CA LEU A 218 -18.57 14.55 5.59
C LEU A 218 -19.87 15.34 5.81
N GLU A 219 -20.22 15.59 7.07
CA GLU A 219 -21.40 16.38 7.40
C GLU A 219 -21.36 17.76 6.72
N GLY A 220 -22.41 18.09 5.97
CA GLY A 220 -22.52 19.34 5.20
C GLY A 220 -21.93 19.29 3.79
N GLU A 221 -21.35 18.15 3.37
CA GLU A 221 -20.81 17.97 2.03
C GLU A 221 -21.79 17.24 1.10
N THR A 222 -21.80 17.62 -0.18
CA THR A 222 -22.55 16.92 -1.23
C THR A 222 -21.61 15.96 -1.96
N TYR A 223 -21.96 14.67 -2.00
CA TYR A 223 -21.12 13.63 -2.61
C TYR A 223 -21.96 12.51 -3.24
N THR A 224 -21.34 11.79 -4.18
CA THR A 224 -21.89 10.56 -4.77
C THR A 224 -21.14 9.35 -4.24
N VAL A 225 -21.84 8.42 -3.60
CA VAL A 225 -21.22 7.17 -3.12
C VAL A 225 -21.02 6.20 -4.30
N VAL A 226 -19.79 5.71 -4.47
CA VAL A 226 -19.48 4.64 -5.43
C VAL A 226 -19.83 3.30 -4.80
N ARG A 227 -20.60 2.47 -5.51
CA ARG A 227 -21.14 1.20 -5.00
C ARG A 227 -21.00 0.09 -6.04
N GLY A 228 -21.03 -1.15 -5.54
CA GLY A 228 -21.09 -2.35 -6.37
C GLY A 228 -19.75 -3.02 -6.65
N ASN A 229 -18.65 -2.46 -6.12
CA ASN A 229 -17.30 -3.00 -6.26
C ASN A 229 -16.91 -3.69 -4.95
N THR A 230 -16.91 -5.03 -4.92
CA THR A 230 -16.59 -5.80 -3.69
C THR A 230 -15.76 -7.04 -4.03
N GLY A 231 -15.10 -7.61 -3.01
CA GLY A 231 -14.27 -8.80 -3.20
C GLY A 231 -13.20 -8.57 -4.26
N ARG A 232 -13.15 -9.45 -5.27
CA ARG A 232 -12.21 -9.32 -6.40
C ARG A 232 -12.41 -8.03 -7.20
N ASP A 233 -13.62 -7.47 -7.23
CA ASP A 233 -13.95 -6.27 -7.99
C ASP A 233 -13.69 -4.98 -7.18
N ALA A 234 -13.21 -5.07 -5.93
CA ALA A 234 -12.77 -3.89 -5.19
C ALA A 234 -11.63 -3.14 -5.91
N LEU A 235 -10.87 -3.80 -6.78
CA LEU A 235 -9.89 -3.13 -7.65
C LEU A 235 -10.52 -2.13 -8.63
N GLN A 236 -11.81 -2.24 -8.93
CA GLN A 236 -12.51 -1.27 -9.78
C GLN A 236 -12.65 0.09 -9.08
N ASP A 237 -12.67 0.14 -7.75
CA ASP A 237 -12.61 1.43 -7.03
C ASP A 237 -11.26 2.11 -7.29
N ILE A 238 -10.15 1.37 -7.30
CA ILE A 238 -8.83 1.94 -7.65
C ILE A 238 -8.82 2.46 -9.09
N ARG A 239 -9.44 1.72 -10.02
CA ARG A 239 -9.64 2.15 -11.41
C ARG A 239 -10.43 3.47 -11.51
N LEU A 240 -11.48 3.62 -10.73
CA LEU A 240 -12.30 4.84 -10.70
C LEU A 240 -11.59 6.00 -10.00
N MET A 241 -10.89 5.74 -8.89
CA MET A 241 -10.10 6.75 -8.17
C MET A 241 -9.05 7.38 -9.09
N ARG A 242 -8.26 6.57 -9.82
CA ARG A 242 -7.21 7.08 -10.73
C ARG A 242 -7.74 7.95 -11.88
N ALA A 243 -9.02 7.84 -12.23
CA ALA A 243 -9.63 8.65 -13.28
C ALA A 243 -9.94 10.08 -12.80
N CYS A 244 -10.13 10.27 -11.49
CA CYS A 244 -10.48 11.55 -10.91
C CYS A 244 -9.33 12.57 -11.02
N ARG A 245 -9.67 13.86 -11.02
CA ARG A 245 -8.67 14.94 -11.06
C ARG A 245 -7.92 15.11 -9.74
N ALA A 246 -8.56 14.80 -8.62
CA ALA A 246 -7.90 14.78 -7.32
C ALA A 246 -8.20 13.50 -6.53
N ASP A 247 -7.22 13.04 -5.76
CA ASP A 247 -7.35 11.91 -4.83
C ASP A 247 -7.15 12.41 -3.40
N LEU A 248 -8.22 12.44 -2.61
CA LEU A 248 -8.18 12.71 -1.16
C LEU A 248 -8.17 11.38 -0.41
N CYS A 249 -6.97 10.99 0.04
CA CYS A 249 -6.71 9.69 0.63
C CYS A 249 -6.98 9.67 2.13
N ALA A 250 -7.32 8.48 2.66
CA ALA A 250 -7.23 8.20 4.10
C ALA A 250 -5.81 7.73 4.46
N ASN A 251 -5.56 7.45 5.75
CA ASN A 251 -4.40 6.67 6.19
C ASN A 251 -4.54 5.17 5.84
N SER A 252 -4.93 4.88 4.59
CA SER A 252 -5.13 3.54 4.04
C SER A 252 -4.26 3.33 2.80
N THR A 253 -3.56 2.20 2.73
CA THR A 253 -2.80 1.82 1.53
C THR A 253 -3.68 1.74 0.28
N PHE A 254 -4.97 1.42 0.44
CA PHE A 254 -5.92 1.30 -0.67
C PHE A 254 -6.07 2.62 -1.43
N SER A 255 -6.38 3.71 -0.73
CA SER A 255 -6.51 5.04 -1.34
C SER A 255 -5.17 5.58 -1.84
N ILE A 256 -4.07 5.31 -1.11
CA ILE A 256 -2.74 5.70 -1.57
C ILE A 256 -2.42 5.05 -2.92
N TRP A 257 -2.79 3.78 -3.14
CA TRP A 257 -2.60 3.13 -4.43
C TRP A 257 -3.51 3.71 -5.53
N GLY A 258 -4.73 4.16 -5.19
CA GLY A 258 -5.56 4.97 -6.10
C GLY A 258 -4.81 6.18 -6.65
N GLY A 259 -4.33 7.05 -5.75
CA GLY A 259 -3.60 8.26 -6.14
C GLY A 259 -2.23 7.99 -6.78
N ARG A 260 -1.50 6.95 -6.35
CA ARG A 260 -0.22 6.57 -6.98
C ARG A 260 -0.39 6.11 -8.42
N LEU A 261 -1.52 5.48 -8.74
CA LEU A 261 -1.86 5.01 -10.09
C LEU A 261 -2.64 6.03 -10.92
N ASN A 262 -2.99 7.19 -10.35
CA ASN A 262 -3.50 8.33 -11.09
C ASN A 262 -2.42 8.85 -12.04
N ASP A 263 -2.62 8.65 -13.34
CA ASP A 263 -1.69 9.00 -14.41
C ASP A 263 -1.95 10.39 -15.01
N ARG A 264 -2.95 11.12 -14.52
CA ARG A 264 -3.24 12.46 -15.02
C ARG A 264 -2.06 13.42 -14.78
N PRO A 265 -1.73 14.28 -15.76
CA PRO A 265 -0.68 15.28 -15.59
C PRO A 265 -1.09 16.40 -14.63
N ASP A 266 -2.39 16.68 -14.52
CA ASP A 266 -2.97 17.74 -13.68
C ASP A 266 -3.53 17.23 -12.35
N ARG A 267 -3.15 16.01 -11.93
CA ARG A 267 -3.65 15.40 -10.69
C ARG A 267 -3.26 16.20 -9.44
N ILE A 268 -4.15 16.21 -8.45
CA ILE A 268 -3.87 16.73 -7.10
C ILE A 268 -4.01 15.57 -6.11
N LEU A 269 -2.91 15.23 -5.43
CA LEU A 269 -2.86 14.09 -4.51
C LEU A 269 -2.79 14.62 -3.07
N VAL A 270 -3.76 14.27 -2.23
CA VAL A 270 -3.84 14.72 -0.83
C VAL A 270 -3.88 13.52 0.10
N ARG A 271 -3.09 13.55 1.18
CA ARG A 271 -3.04 12.47 2.19
C ARG A 271 -2.74 13.01 3.60
N PRO A 272 -3.02 12.23 4.67
CA PRO A 272 -2.51 12.58 5.99
C PRO A 272 -0.99 12.36 6.08
N PRO A 273 -0.21 13.13 6.87
CA PRO A 273 1.25 13.02 6.98
C PRO A 273 1.78 11.65 7.41
N ARG A 274 1.00 10.92 8.21
CA ARG A 274 1.34 9.57 8.73
C ARG A 274 0.29 8.54 8.40
N MET A 275 0.69 7.27 8.35
CA MET A 275 -0.24 6.14 8.14
C MET A 275 -0.61 5.43 9.46
N LYS A 276 0.28 5.52 10.47
CA LYS A 276 0.13 4.93 11.81
C LYS A 276 0.76 5.83 12.87
N ASN A 277 0.28 5.78 14.10
CA ASN A 277 0.75 6.63 15.21
C ASN A 277 2.18 6.30 15.67
N THR A 278 2.71 5.13 15.31
CA THR A 278 4.12 4.77 15.54
C THR A 278 5.07 5.37 14.50
N GLN A 279 4.56 5.97 13.42
CA GLN A 279 5.37 6.61 12.40
C GLN A 279 5.81 8.00 12.88
N ARG A 280 7.06 8.10 13.34
CA ARG A 280 7.67 9.35 13.83
C ARG A 280 8.64 9.89 12.78
N VAL A 281 8.11 10.63 11.82
CA VAL A 281 8.92 11.29 10.79
C VAL A 281 8.49 12.75 10.66
N PRO A 282 9.43 13.72 10.64
CA PRO A 282 9.09 15.12 10.43
C PRO A 282 8.37 15.35 9.10
N ALA A 283 7.48 16.34 9.05
CA ALA A 283 6.72 16.69 7.85
C ALA A 283 7.64 17.05 6.66
N SER A 284 8.75 17.76 6.91
CA SER A 284 9.75 18.07 5.88
C SER A 284 10.28 16.83 5.16
N LEU A 285 10.60 15.78 5.91
CA LEU A 285 11.09 14.53 5.35
C LEU A 285 9.96 13.73 4.68
N MET A 286 8.72 13.88 5.14
CA MET A 286 7.56 13.30 4.45
C MET A 286 7.36 13.88 3.06
N HIS A 287 7.60 15.18 2.84
CA HIS A 287 7.57 15.77 1.49
C HIS A 287 8.61 15.17 0.56
N GLU A 288 9.81 14.88 1.06
CA GLU A 288 10.82 14.16 0.28
C GLU A 288 10.38 12.72 -0.04
N TYR A 289 9.76 12.04 0.93
CA TYR A 289 9.35 10.65 0.81
C TYR A 289 8.10 10.46 -0.06
N TRP A 290 7.33 11.54 -0.26
CA TRP A 290 6.05 11.59 -0.95
C TRP A 290 5.98 12.78 -1.89
N LYS A 291 7.00 12.93 -2.74
CA LYS A 291 7.08 14.03 -3.70
C LYS A 291 5.81 14.11 -4.55
N GLY A 292 5.27 15.33 -4.66
CA GLY A 292 4.06 15.62 -5.42
C GLY A 292 2.74 15.37 -4.66
N TRP A 293 2.81 15.01 -3.38
CA TRP A 293 1.64 14.91 -2.51
C TRP A 293 1.52 16.12 -1.61
N VAL A 294 0.28 16.57 -1.41
CA VAL A 294 -0.10 17.55 -0.40
C VAL A 294 -0.37 16.81 0.90
N LEU A 295 0.25 17.27 1.99
CA LEU A 295 0.09 16.67 3.31
C LEU A 295 -0.83 17.57 4.14
N VAL A 296 -1.92 17.00 4.66
CA VAL A 296 -2.86 17.73 5.53
C VAL A 296 -2.93 17.03 6.87
N SER A 297 -2.65 17.73 7.97
CA SER A 297 -2.63 17.16 9.32
C SER A 297 -4.02 16.75 9.81
N GLU A 298 -4.04 16.04 10.93
CA GLU A 298 -5.27 15.69 11.65
C GLU A 298 -6.07 16.90 12.14
N GLU A 299 -5.48 18.10 12.18
CA GLU A 299 -6.16 19.37 12.47
C GLU A 299 -6.71 20.06 11.21
N GLY A 300 -6.44 19.53 10.01
CA GLY A 300 -6.90 20.11 8.75
C GLY A 300 -6.03 21.26 8.25
N ILE A 301 -4.74 21.25 8.59
CA ILE A 301 -3.74 22.24 8.18
C ILE A 301 -2.79 21.58 7.18
N GLU A 302 -2.49 22.26 6.07
CA GLU A 302 -1.40 21.86 5.17
C GLU A 302 -0.07 22.00 5.90
N VAL A 303 0.75 20.94 5.88
CA VAL A 303 2.05 20.84 6.57
C VAL A 303 3.16 20.45 5.62
#